data_AF-A0A1H4PNY9-F1
#
_entry.id   AF-A0A1H4PNY9-F1
#
_cell.length_a   1.000
_cell.length_b   1.000
_cell.length_c   1.000
_cell.angle_alpha   90.00
_cell.angle_beta   90.00
_cell.angle_gamma   90.00
#
_symmetry.space_group_name_H-M   'P 1'
#
loop_
_entity.id
_entity.type
_entity.pdbx_description
1 polymer ?
#
loop_
_entity_poly.entity_id
_entity_poly.type
_entity_poly.pdbx_seq_one_letter_code
_entity_poly.pdbx_strand_id
1 'polypeptide(L)'
;MQQRPSSQPGVRTPSPLLLAGFSRIARRRLRGSFRAVRMLHAERLVQAGAGPLIVYLNHPSWWDPLLCLTLARKLLPHRTHYAPISAASLVRYPMFGRLGMFPVDQGSARGAAQFLRSSQSVLASGGVLWITAQGRFSDVRLRPATLKAGLGALLHRLQDASPVTVLPLALEYTFWNGVKPEALSAAGTPIDVRSTAVPNTARQWTQLLEEELQTAQDELAAAAMLRDPSIFETLLDSNGASLWQRLRARMRGELEIPGADRTSETD
;
A
#
# COMPACT_ATOMS: atom_id res chain seq x y z
N MET A 1 -4.51 -34.62 -2.70
CA MET A 1 -4.42 -34.17 -4.10
C MET A 1 -4.78 -32.69 -4.14
N GLN A 2 -3.79 -31.79 -4.05
CA GLN A 2 -4.05 -30.34 -4.06
C GLN A 2 -4.39 -29.91 -5.49
N GLN A 3 -5.64 -29.47 -5.70
CA GLN A 3 -6.05 -28.85 -6.96
C GLN A 3 -5.21 -27.59 -7.16
N ARG A 4 -4.41 -27.57 -8.23
CA ARG A 4 -3.77 -26.32 -8.69
C ARG A 4 -4.90 -25.34 -9.05
N PRO A 5 -4.90 -24.10 -8.53
CA PRO A 5 -5.88 -23.12 -8.95
C PRO A 5 -5.72 -22.90 -10.45
N SER A 6 -6.81 -23.10 -11.19
CA SER A 6 -6.85 -22.87 -12.63
C SER A 6 -6.46 -21.42 -12.91
N SER A 7 -5.44 -21.23 -13.75
CA SER A 7 -5.04 -19.91 -14.20
C SER A 7 -6.18 -19.29 -15.00
N GLN A 8 -6.93 -18.38 -14.38
CA GLN A 8 -8.01 -17.62 -15.00
C GLN A 8 -7.47 -16.77 -16.16
N PRO A 9 -8.22 -16.60 -17.26
CA PRO A 9 -7.76 -15.82 -18.40
C PRO A 9 -7.45 -14.38 -17.98
N GLY A 10 -6.16 -14.02 -17.97
CA GLY A 10 -5.68 -12.66 -17.70
C GLY A 10 -4.95 -12.47 -16.36
N VAL A 11 -5.19 -13.31 -15.35
CA VAL A 11 -4.46 -13.26 -14.06
C VAL A 11 -3.37 -14.34 -14.06
N ARG A 12 -2.11 -13.92 -14.03
CA ARG A 12 -0.95 -14.83 -14.04
C ARG A 12 -0.26 -14.80 -12.69
N THR A 13 0.15 -15.97 -12.21
CA THR A 13 1.01 -16.06 -11.03
C THR A 13 2.33 -15.33 -11.29
N PRO A 14 2.77 -14.41 -10.41
CA PRO A 14 4.03 -13.70 -10.58
C PRO A 14 5.22 -14.65 -10.66
N SER A 15 6.17 -14.36 -11.54
CA SER A 15 7.42 -15.09 -11.63
C SER A 15 8.38 -14.64 -10.51
N PRO A 16 8.85 -15.55 -9.62
CA PRO A 16 9.70 -15.16 -8.50
C PRO A 16 11.02 -14.52 -8.91
N LEU A 17 11.66 -15.04 -9.95
CA LEU A 17 12.94 -14.51 -10.46
C LEU A 17 12.80 -13.11 -11.05
N LEU A 18 11.78 -12.90 -11.89
CA LEU A 18 11.51 -11.57 -12.44
C LEU A 18 11.12 -10.58 -11.35
N LEU A 19 10.28 -11.00 -10.39
CA LEU A 19 9.89 -10.17 -9.27
C LEU A 19 11.11 -9.78 -8.42
N ALA A 20 12.02 -10.71 -8.13
CA ALA A 20 13.26 -10.44 -7.39
C ALA A 20 14.17 -9.44 -8.14
N GLY A 21 14.35 -9.63 -9.45
CA GLY A 21 15.12 -8.72 -10.31
C GLY A 21 14.50 -7.31 -10.34
N PHE A 22 13.21 -7.22 -10.62
CA PHE A 22 12.48 -5.96 -10.69
C PHE A 22 12.43 -5.25 -9.33
N SER A 23 12.30 -6.00 -8.22
CA SER A 23 12.37 -5.44 -6.86
C SER A 23 13.74 -4.84 -6.54
N ARG A 24 14.83 -5.41 -7.07
CA ARG A 24 16.17 -4.82 -6.94
C ARG A 24 16.27 -3.51 -7.71
N ILE A 25 15.72 -3.46 -8.92
CA ILE A 25 15.66 -2.22 -9.73
C ILE A 25 14.83 -1.16 -9.00
N ALA A 26 13.63 -1.50 -8.52
CA ALA A 26 12.75 -0.60 -7.79
C ALA A 26 13.47 0.04 -6.58
N ARG A 27 14.07 -0.79 -5.72
CA ARG A 27 14.83 -0.32 -4.55
C ARG A 27 16.00 0.57 -4.94
N ARG A 28 16.75 0.24 -6.00
CA ARG A 28 17.87 1.07 -6.48
C ARG A 28 17.38 2.42 -6.97
N ARG A 29 16.30 2.48 -7.76
CA ARG A 29 15.74 3.75 -8.24
C ARG A 29 15.22 4.61 -7.09
N LEU A 30 14.48 4.01 -6.15
CA LEU A 30 13.98 4.73 -4.97
C LEU A 30 15.12 5.30 -4.11
N ARG A 31 16.17 4.52 -3.81
CA ARG A 31 17.36 5.02 -3.09
C ARG A 31 18.13 6.11 -3.86
N GLY A 32 18.10 6.03 -5.18
CA GLY A 32 18.71 7.04 -6.05
C GLY A 32 17.96 8.37 -5.99
N SER A 33 16.63 8.33 -6.00
CA SER A 33 15.77 9.50 -6.18
C SER A 33 15.23 10.12 -4.89
N PHE A 34 15.07 9.33 -3.82
CA PHE A 34 14.54 9.81 -2.54
C PHE A 34 15.60 9.78 -1.45
N ARG A 35 15.44 10.64 -0.44
CA ARG A 35 16.21 10.60 0.79
C ARG A 35 15.92 9.28 1.51
N ALA A 36 14.66 9.01 1.79
CA ALA A 36 14.20 7.76 2.37
C ALA A 36 12.78 7.40 1.90
N VAL A 37 12.45 6.13 2.07
CA VAL A 37 11.09 5.59 2.01
C VAL A 37 10.65 5.33 3.44
N ARG A 38 9.54 5.94 3.85
CA ARG A 38 9.06 5.95 5.22
C ARG A 38 7.58 5.61 5.26
N MET A 39 7.14 4.96 6.34
CA MET A 39 5.75 4.58 6.50
C MET A 39 5.27 4.83 7.94
N LEU A 40 4.13 5.51 8.06
CA LEU A 40 3.33 5.51 9.29
C LEU A 40 2.48 4.24 9.34
N HIS A 41 2.31 3.74 10.56
CA HIS A 41 1.41 2.64 10.84
C HIS A 41 1.69 1.36 10.03
N ALA A 42 2.97 1.05 9.79
CA ALA A 42 3.37 -0.14 9.02
C ALA A 42 2.80 -1.43 9.62
N GLU A 43 2.60 -1.48 10.94
CA GLU A 43 1.96 -2.57 11.67
C GLU A 43 0.54 -2.86 11.16
N ARG A 44 -0.24 -1.84 10.78
CA ARG A 44 -1.61 -2.02 10.27
C ARG A 44 -1.60 -2.81 8.95
N LEU A 45 -0.64 -2.53 8.06
CA LEU A 45 -0.49 -3.28 6.81
C LEU A 45 -0.04 -4.72 7.05
N VAL A 46 0.87 -4.95 8.01
CA VAL A 46 1.32 -6.30 8.36
C VAL A 46 0.15 -7.12 8.95
N GLN A 47 -0.63 -6.54 9.86
CA GLN A 47 -1.79 -7.19 10.49
C GLN A 47 -2.88 -7.52 9.47
N ALA A 48 -3.22 -6.57 8.59
CA ALA A 48 -4.19 -6.77 7.51
C ALA A 48 -3.76 -7.87 6.52
N GLY A 49 -2.44 -8.15 6.45
CA GLY A 49 -1.84 -9.17 5.60
C GLY A 49 -2.03 -10.62 6.05
N ALA A 50 -2.81 -10.90 7.11
CA ALA A 50 -3.11 -12.27 7.54
C ALA A 50 -4.03 -13.01 6.55
N GLY A 51 -5.01 -12.32 5.96
CA GLY A 51 -6.02 -12.88 5.04
C GLY A 51 -5.92 -12.29 3.62
N PRO A 52 -6.87 -12.62 2.72
CA PRO A 52 -7.03 -11.89 1.46
C PRO A 52 -7.14 -10.39 1.71
N LEU A 53 -6.36 -9.60 0.99
CA LEU A 53 -6.18 -8.17 1.28
C LEU A 53 -6.33 -7.34 0.01
N ILE A 54 -7.07 -6.23 0.12
CA ILE A 54 -7.08 -5.15 -0.86
C ILE A 54 -6.37 -3.95 -0.24
N VAL A 55 -5.27 -3.51 -0.85
CA VAL A 55 -4.63 -2.23 -0.52
C VAL A 55 -5.01 -1.23 -1.61
N TYR A 56 -5.74 -0.19 -1.24
CA TYR A 56 -6.14 0.86 -2.19
C TYR A 56 -5.52 2.19 -1.81
N LEU A 57 -5.14 2.97 -2.82
CA LEU A 57 -4.32 4.17 -2.61
C LEU A 57 -4.69 5.32 -3.54
N ASN A 58 -4.36 6.54 -3.09
CA ASN A 58 -4.23 7.70 -3.96
C ASN A 58 -3.07 7.49 -4.95
N HIS A 59 -3.06 8.25 -6.05
CA HIS A 59 -2.09 8.03 -7.12
C HIS A 59 -1.34 9.33 -7.47
N PRO A 60 -0.40 9.80 -6.65
CA PRO A 60 0.30 11.05 -6.90
C PRO A 60 1.39 10.99 -7.98
N SER A 61 1.97 9.82 -8.28
CA SER A 61 3.14 9.78 -9.16
C SER A 61 3.40 8.45 -9.86
N TRP A 62 4.24 8.51 -10.89
CA TRP A 62 4.84 7.31 -11.51
C TRP A 62 5.78 6.53 -10.58
N TRP A 63 6.13 7.09 -9.42
CA TRP A 63 6.87 6.37 -8.38
C TRP A 63 6.03 5.31 -7.65
N ASP A 64 4.70 5.43 -7.67
CA ASP A 64 3.78 4.63 -6.85
C ASP A 64 3.94 3.12 -7.06
N PRO A 65 4.07 2.60 -8.30
CA PRO A 65 4.27 1.15 -8.49
C PRO A 65 5.58 0.63 -7.88
N LEU A 66 6.66 1.43 -7.92
CA LEU A 66 7.95 1.04 -7.33
C LEU A 66 7.90 1.09 -5.81
N LEU A 67 7.20 2.10 -5.26
CA LEU A 67 6.96 2.21 -3.83
C LEU A 67 6.11 1.04 -3.35
N CYS A 68 4.94 0.78 -3.96
CA CYS A 68 4.07 -0.35 -3.63
C CYS A 68 4.80 -1.68 -3.67
N LEU A 69 5.60 -1.94 -4.71
CA LEU A 69 6.40 -3.15 -4.79
C LEU A 69 7.41 -3.27 -3.63
N THR A 70 8.03 -2.15 -3.25
CA THR A 70 8.96 -2.11 -2.11
C THR A 70 8.26 -2.40 -0.80
N LEU A 71 7.09 -1.78 -0.55
CA LEU A 71 6.26 -2.05 0.62
C LEU A 71 5.83 -3.52 0.67
N ALA A 72 5.25 -4.02 -0.42
CA ALA A 72 4.81 -5.40 -0.59
C ALA A 72 5.92 -6.40 -0.24
N ARG A 73 7.11 -6.23 -0.82
CA ARG A 73 8.23 -7.15 -0.61
C ARG A 73 8.87 -7.05 0.76
N LYS A 74 8.74 -5.92 1.46
CA LYS A 74 9.33 -5.72 2.79
C LYS A 74 8.39 -6.13 3.90
N LEU A 75 7.12 -5.76 3.80
CA LEU A 75 6.13 -5.92 4.88
C LEU A 75 5.29 -7.19 4.70
N LEU A 76 5.11 -7.68 3.47
CA LEU A 76 4.33 -8.87 3.16
C LEU A 76 5.12 -9.88 2.27
N PRO A 77 6.38 -10.23 2.62
CA PRO A 77 7.30 -10.94 1.72
C PRO A 77 6.84 -12.33 1.27
N HIS A 78 5.93 -12.96 2.01
CA HIS A 78 5.40 -14.31 1.73
C HIS A 78 4.08 -14.29 0.96
N ARG A 79 3.52 -13.11 0.69
CA ARG A 79 2.26 -12.97 -0.03
C ARG A 79 2.50 -12.88 -1.53
N THR A 80 1.47 -13.25 -2.30
CA THR A 80 1.46 -13.06 -3.75
C THR A 80 0.67 -11.79 -4.07
N HIS A 81 1.30 -10.87 -4.81
CA HIS A 81 0.77 -9.55 -5.07
C HIS A 81 0.30 -9.39 -6.52
N TYR A 82 -0.81 -8.69 -6.68
CA TYR A 82 -1.43 -8.43 -7.97
C TYR A 82 -1.87 -6.97 -8.05
N ALA A 83 -1.99 -6.44 -9.26
CA ALA A 83 -2.51 -5.10 -9.50
C ALA A 83 -3.22 -5.04 -10.86
N PRO A 84 -4.33 -4.29 -11.00
CA PRO A 84 -4.87 -3.99 -12.31
C PRO A 84 -3.92 -3.04 -13.05
N ILE A 85 -3.83 -3.19 -14.37
CA ILE A 85 -3.14 -2.27 -15.27
C ILE A 85 -3.99 -2.06 -16.52
N SER A 86 -3.86 -0.90 -17.18
CA SER A 86 -4.54 -0.70 -18.46
C SER A 86 -4.16 -1.80 -19.46
N ALA A 87 -5.14 -2.35 -20.18
CA ALA A 87 -4.89 -3.39 -21.17
C ALA A 87 -3.88 -2.92 -22.24
N ALA A 88 -3.98 -1.67 -22.68
CA ALA A 88 -3.05 -1.05 -23.62
C ALA A 88 -1.60 -1.02 -23.09
N SER A 89 -1.40 -0.69 -21.82
CA SER A 89 -0.07 -0.73 -21.19
C SER A 89 0.47 -2.16 -21.13
N LEU A 90 -0.38 -3.15 -20.87
CA LEU A 90 0.06 -4.54 -20.80
C LEU A 90 0.45 -5.11 -22.18
N VAL A 91 -0.21 -4.68 -23.25
CA VAL A 91 0.19 -5.01 -24.64
C VAL A 91 1.57 -4.43 -24.93
N ARG A 92 1.83 -3.17 -24.55
CA ARG A 92 3.13 -2.53 -24.76
C ARG A 92 4.24 -3.10 -23.88
N TYR A 93 3.89 -3.54 -22.67
CA TYR A 93 4.84 -4.02 -21.65
C TYR A 93 4.40 -5.38 -21.07
N PRO A 94 4.49 -6.47 -21.86
CA PRO A 94 3.94 -7.78 -21.48
C PRO A 94 4.62 -8.39 -20.25
N MET A 95 5.82 -7.93 -19.91
CA MET A 95 6.51 -8.35 -18.69
C MET A 95 5.73 -8.06 -17.41
N PHE A 96 4.90 -7.00 -17.37
CA PHE A 96 4.09 -6.66 -16.20
C PHE A 96 3.08 -7.75 -15.85
N GLY A 97 2.61 -8.51 -16.85
CA GLY A 97 1.76 -9.67 -16.63
C GLY A 97 2.46 -10.75 -15.82
N ARG A 98 3.77 -10.93 -16.04
CA ARG A 98 4.61 -11.87 -15.28
C ARG A 98 5.01 -11.33 -13.90
N LEU A 99 4.71 -10.07 -13.60
CA LEU A 99 4.89 -9.45 -12.28
C LEU A 99 3.60 -9.44 -11.45
N GLY A 100 2.52 -10.06 -11.94
CA GLY A 100 1.24 -10.13 -11.24
C GLY A 100 0.22 -9.08 -11.67
N MET A 101 0.52 -8.26 -12.68
CA MET A 101 -0.45 -7.29 -13.17
C MET A 101 -1.44 -7.94 -14.15
N PHE A 102 -2.71 -7.56 -14.09
CA PHE A 102 -3.74 -8.07 -14.99
C PHE A 102 -4.45 -6.93 -15.74
N PRO A 103 -4.87 -7.14 -16.99
CA PRO A 103 -5.43 -6.08 -17.82
C PRO A 103 -6.82 -5.66 -17.35
N VAL A 104 -7.11 -4.36 -17.46
CA VAL A 104 -8.44 -3.75 -17.30
C VAL A 104 -8.65 -2.70 -18.39
N ASP A 105 -9.71 -2.85 -19.18
CA ASP A 105 -10.13 -1.84 -20.16
C ASP A 105 -10.78 -0.64 -19.46
N GLN A 106 -10.06 0.49 -19.38
CA GLN A 106 -10.58 1.66 -18.69
C GLN A 106 -11.80 2.25 -19.39
N GLY A 107 -12.79 2.72 -18.62
CA GLY A 107 -13.95 3.44 -19.15
C GLY A 107 -14.98 2.57 -19.89
N SER A 108 -14.91 1.24 -19.79
CA SER A 108 -15.86 0.34 -20.46
C SER A 108 -16.55 -0.63 -19.48
N ALA A 109 -17.79 -1.03 -19.80
CA ALA A 109 -18.51 -2.06 -19.04
C ALA A 109 -17.77 -3.41 -19.05
N ARG A 110 -17.14 -3.75 -20.18
CA ARG A 110 -16.28 -4.94 -20.33
C ARG A 110 -15.13 -4.91 -19.34
N GLY A 111 -14.43 -3.79 -19.23
CA GLY A 111 -13.31 -3.63 -18.30
C GLY A 111 -13.74 -3.64 -16.84
N ALA A 112 -14.88 -3.03 -16.50
CA ALA A 112 -15.45 -3.16 -15.16
C ALA A 112 -15.72 -4.64 -14.80
N ALA A 113 -16.32 -5.40 -15.70
CA ALA A 113 -16.55 -6.83 -15.50
C ALA A 113 -15.24 -7.63 -15.39
N GLN A 114 -14.22 -7.29 -16.18
CA GLN A 114 -12.88 -7.90 -16.12
C GLN A 114 -12.18 -7.61 -14.79
N PHE A 115 -12.24 -6.37 -14.31
CA PHE A 115 -11.71 -5.96 -13.02
C PHE A 115 -12.35 -6.77 -11.89
N LEU A 116 -13.69 -6.86 -11.86
CA LEU A 116 -14.40 -7.59 -10.81
C LEU A 116 -14.04 -9.08 -10.79
N ARG A 117 -14.07 -9.76 -11.95
CA ARG A 117 -13.72 -11.19 -12.04
C ARG A 117 -12.27 -11.46 -11.65
N SER A 118 -11.33 -10.69 -12.17
CA SER A 118 -9.90 -10.87 -11.86
C SER A 118 -9.61 -10.61 -10.39
N SER A 119 -10.23 -9.58 -9.80
CA SER A 119 -10.05 -9.25 -8.38
C SER A 119 -10.62 -10.34 -7.47
N GLN A 120 -11.80 -10.86 -7.78
CA GLN A 120 -12.39 -11.99 -7.04
C GLN A 120 -11.49 -13.23 -7.10
N SER A 121 -10.93 -13.56 -8.27
CA SER A 121 -9.99 -14.67 -8.43
C SER A 121 -8.72 -14.49 -7.59
N VAL A 122 -8.13 -13.29 -7.61
CA VAL A 122 -6.95 -12.95 -6.79
C VAL A 122 -7.26 -13.16 -5.31
N LEU A 123 -8.37 -12.61 -4.81
CA LEU A 123 -8.73 -12.69 -3.40
C LEU A 123 -9.09 -14.11 -2.97
N ALA A 124 -9.79 -14.87 -3.81
CA ALA A 124 -10.08 -16.28 -3.56
C ALA A 124 -8.82 -17.16 -3.44
N SER A 125 -7.72 -16.79 -4.11
CA SER A 125 -6.42 -17.45 -3.96
C SER A 125 -5.62 -17.01 -2.71
N GLY A 126 -6.16 -16.10 -1.89
CA GLY A 126 -5.43 -15.48 -0.78
C GLY A 126 -4.42 -14.42 -1.22
N GLY A 127 -4.54 -13.90 -2.43
CA GLY A 127 -3.65 -12.85 -2.94
C GLY A 127 -3.85 -11.50 -2.27
N VAL A 128 -2.89 -10.59 -2.50
CA VAL A 128 -2.97 -9.18 -2.13
C VAL A 128 -3.18 -8.35 -3.39
N LEU A 129 -4.24 -7.56 -3.44
CA LEU A 129 -4.61 -6.73 -4.57
C LEU A 129 -4.29 -5.26 -4.29
N TRP A 130 -3.42 -4.64 -5.10
CA TRP A 130 -3.06 -3.23 -5.00
C TRP A 130 -3.82 -2.41 -6.05
N ILE A 131 -4.53 -1.35 -5.65
CA ILE A 131 -5.44 -0.60 -6.55
C ILE A 131 -5.29 0.91 -6.39
N THR A 132 -4.79 1.58 -7.44
CA THR A 132 -4.82 3.04 -7.55
C THR A 132 -6.25 3.53 -7.82
N ALA A 133 -7.02 3.70 -6.76
CA ALA A 133 -8.48 3.74 -6.81
C ALA A 133 -9.06 4.97 -7.50
N GLN A 134 -8.28 6.06 -7.64
CA GLN A 134 -8.68 7.26 -8.37
C GLN A 134 -8.66 7.06 -9.90
N GLY A 135 -7.91 6.06 -10.40
CA GLY A 135 -7.78 5.75 -11.83
C GLY A 135 -7.10 6.82 -12.68
N ARG A 136 -6.52 7.86 -12.05
CA ARG A 136 -5.73 8.94 -12.68
C ARG A 136 -4.71 9.47 -11.68
N PHE A 137 -3.68 10.14 -12.17
CA PHE A 137 -2.81 10.91 -11.29
C PHE A 137 -3.59 12.05 -10.64
N SER A 138 -3.39 12.24 -9.33
CA SER A 138 -4.05 13.29 -8.56
C SER A 138 -3.08 13.89 -7.54
N ASP A 139 -3.11 15.22 -7.43
CA ASP A 139 -2.32 15.92 -6.43
C ASP A 139 -2.76 15.53 -5.01
N VAL A 140 -1.79 15.34 -4.12
CA VAL A 140 -2.01 14.88 -2.74
C VAL A 140 -2.78 15.89 -1.89
N ARG A 141 -2.93 17.14 -2.31
CA ARG A 141 -3.64 18.19 -1.57
C ARG A 141 -5.13 18.30 -1.93
N LEU A 142 -5.56 17.67 -3.03
CA LEU A 142 -6.95 17.74 -3.46
C LEU A 142 -7.83 16.87 -2.57
N ARG A 143 -8.84 17.48 -1.95
CA ARG A 143 -9.87 16.82 -1.14
C ARG A 143 -11.27 17.30 -1.58
N PRO A 144 -12.30 16.44 -1.48
CA PRO A 144 -12.24 15.03 -1.08
C PRO A 144 -11.57 14.14 -2.14
N ALA A 145 -11.04 12.99 -1.72
CA ALA A 145 -10.56 11.98 -2.67
C ALA A 145 -11.77 11.43 -3.46
N THR A 146 -11.63 11.32 -4.79
CA THR A 146 -12.68 10.76 -5.66
C THR A 146 -12.22 9.45 -6.27
N LEU A 147 -12.94 8.37 -5.99
CA LEU A 147 -12.62 7.02 -6.43
C LEU A 147 -13.49 6.58 -7.61
N LYS A 148 -12.96 5.63 -8.39
CA LYS A 148 -13.76 4.91 -9.38
C LYS A 148 -14.68 3.92 -8.66
N ALA A 149 -15.95 3.86 -9.05
CA ALA A 149 -16.97 3.01 -8.43
C ALA A 149 -16.69 1.49 -8.46
N GLY A 150 -15.73 1.04 -9.27
CA GLY A 150 -15.39 -0.38 -9.43
C GLY A 150 -15.01 -1.06 -8.12
N LEU A 151 -14.27 -0.37 -7.24
CA LEU A 151 -13.87 -0.92 -5.95
C LEU A 151 -15.07 -1.08 -4.99
N GLY A 152 -15.96 -0.08 -4.92
CA GLY A 152 -17.19 -0.21 -4.13
C GLY A 152 -18.11 -1.32 -4.63
N ALA A 153 -18.20 -1.51 -5.96
CA ALA A 153 -18.92 -2.63 -6.56
C ALA A 153 -18.29 -4.00 -6.25
N LEU A 154 -16.96 -4.06 -6.10
CA LEU A 154 -16.26 -5.28 -5.68
C LEU A 154 -16.60 -5.63 -4.23
N LEU A 155 -16.51 -4.67 -3.30
CA LEU A 155 -16.78 -4.91 -1.88
C LEU A 155 -18.24 -5.30 -1.65
N HIS A 156 -19.18 -4.67 -2.34
CA HIS A 156 -20.59 -5.06 -2.33
C HIS A 156 -20.83 -6.53 -2.69
N ARG A 157 -20.01 -7.11 -3.58
CA ARG A 157 -20.11 -8.54 -3.95
C ARG A 157 -19.41 -9.48 -2.96
N LEU A 158 -18.48 -8.96 -2.17
CA LEU A 158 -17.64 -9.76 -1.27
C LEU A 158 -18.18 -9.80 0.16
N GLN A 159 -19.02 -8.84 0.55
CA GLN A 159 -19.50 -8.66 1.93
C GLN A 159 -20.17 -9.89 2.56
N ASP A 160 -20.77 -10.77 1.75
CA ASP A 160 -21.40 -12.00 2.25
C ASP A 160 -20.54 -13.26 2.04
N ALA A 161 -19.55 -13.20 1.14
CA ALA A 161 -18.93 -14.39 0.54
C ALA A 161 -17.66 -14.87 1.23
N SER A 162 -16.75 -13.96 1.62
CA SER A 162 -15.41 -14.34 2.12
C SER A 162 -14.80 -13.27 3.01
N PRO A 163 -14.02 -13.65 4.04
CA PRO A 163 -13.31 -12.67 4.87
C PRO A 163 -12.24 -11.99 4.01
N VAL A 164 -12.44 -10.71 3.75
CA VAL A 164 -11.53 -9.86 2.99
C VAL A 164 -11.31 -8.61 3.82
N THR A 165 -10.04 -8.24 3.97
CA THR A 165 -9.68 -6.95 4.58
C THR A 165 -9.39 -5.94 3.46
N VAL A 166 -9.90 -4.72 3.61
CA VAL A 166 -9.54 -3.58 2.75
C VAL A 166 -8.80 -2.54 3.58
N LEU A 167 -7.72 -2.00 3.03
CA LEU A 167 -6.82 -1.08 3.73
C LEU A 167 -6.53 0.15 2.86
N PRO A 168 -6.84 1.37 3.35
CA PRO A 168 -6.40 2.61 2.72
C PRO A 168 -4.90 2.82 2.92
N LEU A 169 -4.22 3.18 1.84
CA LEU A 169 -2.81 3.57 1.86
C LEU A 169 -2.69 4.97 1.25
N ALA A 170 -2.28 5.94 2.07
CA ALA A 170 -1.95 7.27 1.59
C ALA A 170 -0.48 7.32 1.16
N LEU A 171 -0.21 7.99 0.04
CA LEU A 171 1.12 8.29 -0.48
C LEU A 171 1.35 9.80 -0.59
N GLU A 172 2.55 10.25 -0.21
CA GLU A 172 3.01 11.62 -0.39
C GLU A 172 4.52 11.66 -0.70
N TYR A 173 4.90 12.48 -1.68
CA TYR A 173 6.30 12.76 -2.02
C TYR A 173 6.59 14.22 -1.75
N THR A 174 7.39 14.52 -0.73
CA THR A 174 7.58 15.88 -0.25
C THR A 174 9.05 16.18 0.04
N PHE A 175 9.44 17.45 -0.11
CA PHE A 175 10.79 17.89 0.25
C PHE A 175 10.81 18.36 1.71
N TRP A 176 11.77 17.85 2.47
CA TRP A 176 12.15 18.41 3.76
C TRP A 176 13.40 19.29 3.59
N ASN A 177 14.46 19.05 4.36
CA ASN A 177 15.63 19.93 4.41
C ASN A 177 16.73 19.55 3.39
N GLY A 178 16.55 18.47 2.62
CA GLY A 178 17.54 17.97 1.67
C GLY A 178 17.12 18.10 0.22
N VAL A 179 18.09 18.00 -0.70
CA VAL A 179 17.87 18.05 -2.16
C VAL A 179 17.07 16.86 -2.71
N LYS A 180 16.97 15.77 -1.95
CA LYS A 180 16.13 14.62 -2.31
C LYS A 180 14.85 14.66 -1.48
N PRO A 181 13.68 14.42 -2.11
CA PRO A 181 12.42 14.34 -1.39
C PRO A 181 12.38 13.08 -0.51
N GLU A 182 11.47 13.07 0.45
CA GLU A 182 11.02 11.87 1.16
C GLU A 182 9.90 11.20 0.36
N ALA A 183 9.88 9.87 0.36
CA ALA A 183 8.73 9.08 -0.07
C ALA A 183 8.00 8.58 1.17
N LEU A 184 6.89 9.24 1.50
CA LEU A 184 6.11 8.98 2.69
C LEU A 184 4.85 8.18 2.34
N SER A 185 4.44 7.35 3.29
CA SER A 185 3.19 6.58 3.19
C SER A 185 2.56 6.41 4.56
N ALA A 186 1.25 6.21 4.61
CA ALA A 186 0.53 5.86 5.84
C ALA A 186 -0.51 4.78 5.55
N ALA A 187 -0.49 3.70 6.32
CA ALA A 187 -1.62 2.78 6.34
C ALA A 187 -2.71 3.34 7.27
N GLY A 188 -3.91 3.55 6.73
CA GLY A 188 -5.07 3.85 7.57
C GLY A 188 -5.62 2.60 8.24
N THR A 189 -6.82 2.72 8.79
CA THR A 189 -7.46 1.65 9.56
C THR A 189 -7.91 0.51 8.63
N PRO A 190 -7.50 -0.75 8.89
CA PRO A 190 -8.01 -1.89 8.14
C PRO A 190 -9.51 -2.10 8.40
N ILE A 191 -10.27 -2.36 7.34
CA ILE A 191 -11.71 -2.62 7.40
C ILE A 191 -11.94 -4.09 7.06
N ASP A 192 -12.56 -4.85 7.96
CA ASP A 192 -13.09 -6.17 7.65
C ASP A 192 -14.44 -6.00 6.92
N VAL A 193 -14.48 -6.47 5.67
CA VAL A 193 -15.63 -6.28 4.78
C VAL A 193 -16.87 -7.02 5.31
N ARG A 194 -16.72 -8.08 6.12
CA ARG A 194 -17.86 -8.83 6.68
C ARG A 194 -18.37 -8.27 8.01
N SER A 195 -17.57 -7.51 8.74
CA SER A 195 -17.92 -7.06 10.09
C SER A 195 -18.84 -5.83 10.09
N THR A 196 -19.25 -5.33 8.93
CA THR A 196 -20.17 -4.20 8.83
C THR A 196 -21.57 -4.62 9.26
N ALA A 197 -22.15 -3.91 10.25
CA ALA A 197 -23.44 -4.27 10.86
C ALA A 197 -24.62 -4.32 9.87
N VAL A 198 -24.54 -3.60 8.75
CA VAL A 198 -25.53 -3.60 7.67
C VAL A 198 -24.79 -3.74 6.33
N PRO A 199 -25.27 -4.58 5.39
CA PRO A 199 -24.69 -4.66 4.05
C PRO A 199 -24.72 -3.30 3.36
N ASN A 200 -23.57 -2.86 2.87
CA ASN A 200 -23.45 -1.60 2.16
C ASN A 200 -23.78 -1.81 0.67
N THR A 201 -24.48 -0.85 0.07
CA THR A 201 -24.58 -0.75 -1.39
C THR A 201 -23.21 -0.41 -1.98
N ALA A 202 -23.02 -0.66 -3.29
CA ALA A 202 -21.77 -0.30 -3.97
C ALA A 202 -21.41 1.21 -3.84
N ARG A 203 -22.42 2.09 -3.79
CA ARG A 203 -22.23 3.53 -3.59
C ARG A 203 -21.78 3.83 -2.16
N GLN A 204 -22.42 3.26 -1.16
CA GLN A 204 -22.03 3.43 0.25
C GLN A 204 -20.61 2.92 0.51
N TRP A 205 -20.25 1.78 -0.07
CA TRP A 205 -18.86 1.29 -0.04
C TRP A 205 -17.88 2.29 -0.67
N THR A 206 -18.24 2.89 -1.81
CA THR A 206 -17.36 3.89 -2.45
C THR A 206 -17.15 5.10 -1.55
N GLN A 207 -18.22 5.62 -0.95
CA GLN A 207 -18.16 6.76 -0.05
C GLN A 207 -17.32 6.47 1.21
N LEU A 208 -17.54 5.33 1.86
CA LEU A 208 -16.73 4.91 3.01
C LEU A 208 -15.25 4.84 2.65
N LEU A 209 -14.91 4.26 1.50
CA LEU A 209 -13.51 4.17 1.06
C LEU A 209 -12.88 5.53 0.76
N GLU A 210 -13.67 6.49 0.25
CA GLU A 210 -13.23 7.87 0.03
C GLU A 210 -12.91 8.56 1.37
N GLU A 211 -13.78 8.42 2.37
CA GLU A 211 -13.63 8.96 3.72
C GLU A 211 -12.40 8.38 4.44
N GLU A 212 -12.22 7.06 4.37
CA GLU A 212 -11.11 6.35 5.01
C GLU A 212 -9.76 6.63 4.32
N LEU A 213 -9.76 6.79 3.00
CA LEU A 213 -8.56 7.24 2.29
C LEU A 213 -8.23 8.69 2.64
N GLN A 214 -9.22 9.58 2.68
CA GLN A 214 -9.02 10.96 3.07
C GLN A 214 -8.44 11.05 4.49
N THR A 215 -8.98 10.28 5.45
CA THR A 215 -8.45 10.21 6.82
C THR A 215 -6.98 9.82 6.83
N ALA A 216 -6.60 8.74 6.13
CA ALA A 216 -5.20 8.32 6.03
C ALA A 216 -4.30 9.38 5.35
N GLN A 217 -4.84 10.12 4.37
CA GLN A 217 -4.09 11.18 3.72
C GLN A 217 -3.91 12.42 4.61
N ASP A 218 -4.90 12.74 5.43
CA ASP A 218 -4.85 13.89 6.34
C ASP A 218 -3.89 13.59 7.52
N GLU A 219 -3.88 12.36 8.04
CA GLU A 219 -2.87 11.86 8.99
C GLU A 219 -1.45 11.97 8.40
N LEU A 220 -1.27 11.49 7.16
CA LEU A 220 0.03 11.55 6.49
C LEU A 220 0.50 12.98 6.25
N ALA A 221 -0.40 13.87 5.82
CA ALA A 221 -0.08 15.28 5.56
C ALA A 221 0.36 15.99 6.85
N ALA A 222 -0.36 15.78 7.96
CA ALA A 222 0.02 16.35 9.26
C ALA A 222 1.42 15.88 9.70
N ALA A 223 1.68 14.57 9.59
CA ALA A 223 2.99 14.01 9.92
C ALA A 223 4.11 14.49 8.98
N ALA A 224 3.82 14.63 7.68
CA ALA A 224 4.76 15.14 6.69
C ALA A 224 5.19 16.59 6.98
N MET A 225 4.25 17.42 7.48
CA MET A 225 4.49 18.81 7.86
C MET A 225 5.41 18.95 9.08
N LEU A 226 5.41 17.98 10.01
CA LEU A 226 6.31 17.98 11.17
C LEU A 226 7.78 17.80 10.79
N ARG A 227 8.05 17.19 9.63
CA ARG A 227 9.41 16.86 9.14
C ARG A 227 10.25 16.05 10.12
N ASP A 228 9.61 15.31 11.01
CA ASP A 228 10.27 14.44 11.98
C ASP A 228 10.38 13.02 11.40
N PRO A 229 11.58 12.53 11.04
CA PRO A 229 11.73 11.16 10.55
C PRO A 229 11.46 10.09 11.61
N SER A 230 11.45 10.43 12.90
CA SER A 230 11.40 9.46 14.01
C SER A 230 10.00 8.87 14.24
N ILE A 231 8.94 9.57 13.81
CA ILE A 231 7.56 9.08 13.88
C ILE A 231 7.23 8.03 12.82
N PHE A 232 8.13 7.82 11.84
CA PHE A 232 7.95 6.88 10.75
C PHE A 232 8.86 5.65 10.89
N GLU A 233 8.37 4.49 10.45
CA GLU A 233 9.27 3.37 10.14
C GLU A 233 10.06 3.69 8.86
N THR A 234 11.39 3.66 8.94
CA THR A 234 12.26 3.84 7.77
C THR A 234 12.43 2.52 7.01
N LEU A 235 11.80 2.43 5.84
CA LEU A 235 11.77 1.22 5.03
C LEU A 235 12.97 1.10 4.09
N LEU A 236 13.39 2.22 3.50
CA LEU A 236 14.64 2.35 2.75
C LEU A 236 15.25 3.71 3.10
N ASP A 237 16.57 3.77 3.14
CA ASP A 237 17.28 5.04 3.24
C ASP A 237 18.43 5.06 2.23
N SER A 238 18.61 6.19 1.55
CA SER A 238 19.64 6.39 0.53
C SER A 238 21.05 6.27 1.11
N ASN A 239 21.28 6.71 2.35
CA ASN A 239 22.60 6.79 2.98
C ASN A 239 22.97 5.58 3.85
N GLY A 240 22.09 4.60 4.02
CA GLY A 240 22.34 3.48 4.96
C GLY A 240 22.24 3.87 6.43
N ALA A 241 21.71 5.06 6.75
CA ALA A 241 21.45 5.55 8.10
C ALA A 241 20.46 4.66 8.87
N SER A 242 19.70 3.77 8.21
CA SER A 242 18.87 2.78 8.92
C SER A 242 19.71 1.80 9.76
N LEU A 243 20.96 1.52 9.38
CA LEU A 243 21.88 0.73 10.19
C LEU A 243 22.34 1.54 11.41
N TRP A 244 22.68 2.82 11.23
CA TRP A 244 23.07 3.73 12.31
C TRP A 244 21.92 4.07 13.27
N GLN A 245 20.69 4.19 12.78
CA GLN A 245 19.50 4.41 13.60
C GLN A 245 19.13 3.13 14.37
N ARG A 246 19.25 1.94 13.74
CA ARG A 246 19.09 0.65 14.45
C ARG A 246 20.21 0.42 15.47
N LEU A 247 21.45 0.77 15.15
CA LEU A 247 22.58 0.74 16.09
C LEU A 247 22.33 1.71 17.25
N ARG A 248 21.90 2.95 16.97
CA ARG A 248 21.58 3.94 17.99
C ARG A 248 20.37 3.54 18.84
N ALA A 249 19.35 2.91 18.27
CA ALA A 249 18.20 2.36 19.01
C ALA A 249 18.61 1.16 19.89
N ARG A 250 19.55 0.33 19.41
CA ARG A 250 20.12 -0.78 20.17
C ARG A 250 21.06 -0.30 21.30
N MET A 251 21.83 0.75 21.04
CA MET A 251 22.64 1.46 22.06
C MET A 251 21.76 2.20 23.08
N ARG A 252 20.57 2.66 22.70
CA ARG A 252 19.57 3.22 23.63
C ARG A 252 18.77 2.16 24.38
N GLY A 253 18.91 0.87 24.03
CA GLY A 253 18.24 -0.26 24.67
C GLY A 253 19.07 -0.97 25.76
N GLU A 254 20.25 -0.45 26.11
CA GLU A 254 21.09 -0.95 27.22
C GLU A 254 21.23 0.04 28.38
N LEU A 255 20.40 1.09 28.41
CA LEU A 255 20.27 1.96 29.58
C LEU A 255 18.82 1.92 30.04
N GLU A 256 18.46 0.80 30.67
CA GLU A 256 17.66 0.90 31.90
C GLU A 256 18.32 1.96 32.76
N ILE A 257 17.57 2.98 33.15
CA ILE A 257 18.00 4.01 34.08
C ILE A 257 17.80 3.44 35.48
N PRO A 258 18.85 3.16 36.28
CA PRO A 258 18.69 2.97 37.70
C PRO A 258 18.83 4.33 38.38
N GLY A 259 17.82 4.69 39.18
CA GLY A 259 17.93 5.80 40.12
C GLY A 259 17.11 7.01 39.71
N ALA A 260 15.88 7.04 40.21
CA ALA A 260 15.32 8.28 40.69
C ALA A 260 16.30 8.89 41.70
N ASP A 261 16.57 10.18 41.59
CA ASP A 261 16.82 10.96 42.78
C ASP A 261 15.86 12.14 42.83
N ARG A 262 15.09 12.15 43.91
CA ARG A 262 14.38 13.32 44.38
C ARG A 262 15.41 14.09 45.20
N THR A 263 15.68 15.33 44.83
CA THR A 263 16.06 16.33 45.85
C THR A 263 15.27 17.59 45.59
N SER A 264 14.40 17.85 46.55
CA SER A 264 13.81 19.12 46.90
C SER A 264 14.86 20.19 47.22
N GLU A 265 14.40 21.43 47.15
CA GLU A 265 14.78 22.62 47.92
C GLU A 265 15.90 23.57 47.44
N THR A 266 15.44 24.83 47.28
CA THR A 266 16.05 26.15 47.60
C THR A 266 17.31 26.58 46.81
N ASP A 267 17.39 27.78 46.24
CA ASP A 267 16.85 29.10 46.65
C ASP A 267 15.94 29.80 45.62
#